data_AF-A0A7W6B6A0-F1
#
_entry.id   AF-A0A7W6B6A0-F1
#
_cell.length_a   1.000
_cell.length_b   1.000
_cell.length_c   1.000
_cell.angle_alpha   90.00
_cell.angle_beta   90.00
_cell.angle_gamma   90.00
#
_symmetry.space_group_name_H-M   'P 1'
#
loop_
_entity.id
_entity.type
_entity.pdbx_description
1 polymer ?
#
loop_
_entity_poly.entity_id
_entity_poly.type
_entity_poly.pdbx_seq_one_letter_code
_entity_poly.pdbx_strand_id
1 'polypeptide(L)'
;MNLRILGAFALVLSAASHVEADDRTASAARYFHIFTKSTCGFNMTAESAERAAAALGMSDLHDPLFPAVSAVCTEVKKGNKGKVIEIRIRDSHNVLRKVTLEKAKWWQE
;
A
#
# COMPACT_ATOMS: atom_id res chain seq x y z
N MET A 1 17.67 58.72 7.66
CA MET A 1 17.57 57.26 7.90
C MET A 1 16.11 56.95 8.22
N ASN A 2 15.45 56.11 7.43
CA ASN A 2 14.15 55.50 7.78
C ASN A 2 13.95 54.27 6.88
N LEU A 3 14.32 53.09 7.37
CA LEU A 3 13.98 51.81 6.75
C LEU A 3 12.55 51.44 7.13
N ARG A 4 11.70 51.18 6.13
CA ARG A 4 10.45 50.45 6.30
C ARG A 4 10.34 49.39 5.21
N ILE A 5 10.82 48.19 5.52
CA ILE A 5 10.53 46.97 4.77
C ILE A 5 9.63 46.13 5.68
N LEU A 6 8.32 46.24 5.47
CA LEU A 6 7.32 45.26 5.90
C LEU A 6 6.91 44.59 4.58
N GLY A 7 7.27 43.36 4.27
CA GLY A 7 7.23 42.18 5.14
C GLY A 7 5.93 41.45 4.87
N ALA A 8 5.78 40.86 3.69
CA ALA A 8 4.68 39.96 3.37
C ALA A 8 5.11 38.95 2.31
N PHE A 9 5.92 37.97 2.71
CA PHE A 9 6.09 36.74 1.94
C PHE A 9 4.96 35.79 2.33
N ALA A 10 3.87 35.81 1.56
CA ALA A 10 2.86 34.77 1.63
C ALA A 10 3.41 33.51 0.96
N LEU A 11 4.07 32.66 1.74
CA LEU A 11 4.50 31.32 1.30
C LEU A 11 3.28 30.39 1.33
N VAL A 12 2.58 30.31 0.20
CA VAL A 12 1.53 29.29 -0.03
C VAL A 12 2.22 27.97 -0.42
N LEU A 13 2.53 27.12 0.55
CA LEU A 13 2.93 25.73 0.30
C LEU A 13 1.67 24.86 0.17
N SER A 14 1.14 24.69 -1.04
CA SER A 14 -0.02 23.81 -1.30
C SER A 14 0.27 22.64 -2.25
N ALA A 15 1.54 22.21 -2.39
CA ALA A 15 1.91 21.14 -3.34
C ALA A 15 2.64 19.93 -2.71
N ALA A 16 2.95 19.94 -1.41
CA ALA A 16 3.74 18.86 -0.80
C ALA A 16 2.92 17.65 -0.31
N SER A 17 1.60 17.79 -0.13
CA SER A 17 0.74 16.75 0.45
C SER A 17 0.49 15.55 -0.48
N HIS A 18 0.41 15.79 -1.80
CA HIS A 18 0.15 14.72 -2.76
C HIS A 18 1.38 13.82 -3.00
N VAL A 19 2.58 14.41 -3.01
CA VAL A 19 3.83 13.65 -3.19
C VAL A 19 4.13 12.75 -1.97
N GLU A 20 3.85 13.23 -0.77
CA GLU A 20 4.11 12.48 0.47
C GLU A 20 3.12 11.32 0.66
N ALA A 21 1.86 11.50 0.24
CA ALA A 21 0.86 10.43 0.26
C ALA A 21 1.13 9.34 -0.78
N ASP A 22 1.62 9.72 -1.96
CA ASP A 22 2.03 8.79 -3.02
C ASP A 22 3.21 7.94 -2.59
N ASP A 23 4.26 8.57 -2.03
CA ASP A 23 5.46 7.88 -1.54
C ASP A 23 5.14 6.91 -0.39
N ARG A 24 4.27 7.33 0.54
CA ARG A 24 3.74 6.47 1.60
C ARG A 24 3.03 5.24 1.07
N THR A 25 2.13 5.41 0.10
CA THR A 25 1.37 4.30 -0.51
C THR A 25 2.31 3.33 -1.24
N ALA A 26 3.29 3.85 -1.99
CA ALA A 26 4.30 3.05 -2.67
C ALA A 26 5.15 2.24 -1.68
N SER A 27 5.55 2.86 -0.57
CA SER A 27 6.28 2.16 0.50
C SER A 27 5.45 1.03 1.12
N ALA A 28 4.17 1.27 1.38
CA ALA A 28 3.26 0.28 1.94
C ALA A 28 2.99 -0.89 0.97
N ALA A 29 2.84 -0.60 -0.32
CA ALA A 29 2.75 -1.62 -1.37
C ALA A 29 3.99 -2.53 -1.39
N ARG A 30 5.18 -1.94 -1.29
CA ARG A 30 6.44 -2.69 -1.21
C ARG A 30 6.49 -3.58 0.03
N TYR A 31 6.12 -3.06 1.20
CA TYR A 31 6.07 -3.86 2.42
C TYR A 31 5.04 -4.98 2.34
N PHE A 32 3.86 -4.71 1.77
CA PHE A 32 2.83 -5.71 1.57
C PHE A 32 3.36 -6.88 0.74
N HIS A 33 4.00 -6.59 -0.39
CA HIS A 33 4.64 -7.60 -1.24
C HIS A 33 5.72 -8.40 -0.50
N ILE A 34 6.64 -7.72 0.19
CA ILE A 34 7.74 -8.37 0.94
C ILE A 34 7.19 -9.28 2.04
N PHE A 35 6.21 -8.81 2.81
CA PHE A 35 5.66 -9.56 3.94
C PHE A 35 4.83 -10.75 3.49
N THR A 36 4.03 -10.65 2.42
CA THR A 36 3.32 -11.83 1.90
C THR A 36 4.28 -12.86 1.32
N LYS A 37 5.35 -12.42 0.63
CA LYS A 37 6.38 -13.33 0.09
C LYS A 37 7.13 -14.04 1.22
N SER A 38 7.60 -13.31 2.23
CA SER A 38 8.37 -13.88 3.34
C SER A 38 7.52 -14.72 4.30
N THR A 39 6.30 -14.27 4.63
CA THR A 39 5.48 -14.92 5.67
C THR A 39 4.80 -16.19 5.19
N CYS A 40 4.31 -16.21 3.94
CA CYS A 40 3.59 -17.37 3.40
C CYS A 40 3.99 -17.76 1.97
N GLY A 41 5.02 -17.14 1.39
CA GLY A 41 5.52 -17.53 0.08
C GLY A 41 4.60 -17.12 -1.07
N PHE A 42 3.68 -16.17 -0.87
CA PHE A 42 2.87 -15.62 -1.95
C PHE A 42 3.64 -14.48 -2.62
N ASN A 43 4.20 -14.76 -3.79
CA ASN A 43 4.89 -13.76 -4.60
C ASN A 43 3.89 -13.11 -5.56
N MET A 44 3.37 -11.93 -5.21
CA MET A 44 2.49 -11.15 -6.07
C MET A 44 3.28 -10.24 -7.03
N THR A 45 2.64 -9.71 -8.08
CA THR A 45 3.26 -8.68 -8.92
C THR A 45 3.34 -7.34 -8.16
N ALA A 46 4.32 -6.50 -8.50
CA ALA A 46 4.43 -5.15 -7.93
C ALA A 46 3.16 -4.33 -8.21
N GLU A 47 2.65 -4.37 -9.46
CA GLU A 47 1.39 -3.70 -9.83
C GLU A 47 0.20 -4.21 -9.00
N SER A 48 0.14 -5.51 -8.71
CA SER A 48 -0.92 -6.05 -7.86
C SER A 48 -0.80 -5.57 -6.41
N ALA A 49 0.42 -5.40 -5.90
CA ALA A 49 0.66 -4.87 -4.57
C ALA A 49 0.27 -3.39 -4.48
N GLU A 50 0.63 -2.59 -5.49
CA GLU A 50 0.28 -1.17 -5.58
C GLU A 50 -1.24 -0.98 -5.67
N ARG A 51 -1.92 -1.71 -6.56
CA ARG A 51 -3.38 -1.65 -6.68
C ARG A 51 -4.08 -2.05 -5.39
N ALA A 52 -3.58 -3.08 -4.70
CA ALA A 52 -4.13 -3.52 -3.41
C ALA A 52 -3.90 -2.48 -2.31
N ALA A 53 -2.68 -1.93 -2.21
CA ALA A 53 -2.34 -0.89 -1.24
C ALA A 53 -3.20 0.37 -1.43
N ALA A 54 -3.34 0.83 -2.67
CA ALA A 54 -4.20 1.97 -3.01
C ALA A 54 -5.67 1.68 -2.70
N ALA A 55 -6.20 0.51 -3.09
CA ALA A 55 -7.61 0.14 -2.86
C ALA A 55 -7.95 -0.03 -1.37
N LEU A 56 -6.97 -0.43 -0.56
CA LEU A 56 -7.12 -0.61 0.88
C LEU A 56 -6.73 0.65 1.67
N GLY A 57 -6.19 1.67 1.01
CA GLY A 57 -5.73 2.90 1.65
C GLY A 57 -4.58 2.66 2.62
N MET A 58 -3.61 1.84 2.24
CA MET A 58 -2.38 1.61 3.03
C MET A 58 -1.44 2.80 2.87
N SER A 59 -0.91 3.32 3.97
CA SER A 59 0.04 4.44 3.98
C SER A 59 1.39 4.12 4.64
N ASP A 60 1.46 3.07 5.46
CA ASP A 60 2.64 2.74 6.26
C ASP A 60 2.53 1.30 6.79
N LEU A 61 3.25 1.01 7.88
CA LEU A 61 3.23 -0.28 8.57
C LEU A 61 2.03 -0.48 9.50
N HIS A 62 1.02 0.41 9.47
CA HIS A 62 -0.21 0.26 10.24
C HIS A 62 -1.31 -0.44 9.43
N ASP A 63 -2.49 -0.52 10.03
CA ASP A 63 -3.66 -1.08 9.37
C ASP A 63 -3.97 -0.31 8.07
N PRO A 64 -4.33 -1.02 6.99
CA PRO A 64 -4.71 -2.44 6.95
C PRO A 64 -3.60 -3.40 6.50
N LEU A 65 -2.31 -3.04 6.59
CA LEU A 65 -1.20 -3.84 6.05
C LEU A 65 -1.15 -5.28 6.62
N PHE A 66 -1.03 -5.43 7.94
CA PHE A 66 -0.91 -6.75 8.56
C PHE A 66 -2.18 -7.60 8.45
N PRO A 67 -3.40 -7.04 8.61
CA PRO A 67 -4.63 -7.76 8.28
C PRO A 67 -4.66 -8.28 6.84
N ALA A 68 -4.20 -7.48 5.87
CA ALA A 68 -4.10 -7.91 4.48
C ALA A 68 -3.13 -9.10 4.31
N VAL A 69 -1.94 -9.02 4.91
CA VAL A 69 -0.96 -10.12 4.88
C VAL A 69 -1.55 -11.40 5.47
N SER A 70 -2.23 -11.29 6.61
CA SER A 70 -2.88 -12.44 7.26
C SER A 70 -3.97 -13.08 6.38
N ALA A 71 -4.78 -12.25 5.71
CA ALA A 71 -5.80 -12.73 4.79
C ALA A 71 -5.19 -13.46 3.57
N VAL A 72 -4.10 -12.93 3.00
CA VAL A 72 -3.34 -13.61 1.94
C VAL A 72 -2.82 -14.97 2.41
N CYS A 73 -2.19 -15.00 3.58
CA CYS A 73 -1.62 -16.23 4.12
C CYS A 73 -2.71 -17.27 4.46
N THR A 74 -3.91 -16.82 4.81
CA THR A 74 -5.08 -17.70 4.97
C THR A 74 -5.47 -18.36 3.65
N GLU A 75 -5.53 -17.60 2.55
CA GLU A 75 -5.80 -18.16 1.21
C GLU A 75 -4.69 -19.11 0.75
N VAL A 76 -3.43 -18.78 1.03
CA VAL A 76 -2.30 -19.65 0.75
C VAL A 76 -2.41 -20.98 1.51
N LYS A 77 -2.77 -20.94 2.80
CA LYS A 77 -2.99 -22.14 3.62
C LYS A 77 -4.14 -23.01 3.10
N LYS A 78 -5.13 -22.42 2.42
CA LYS A 78 -6.19 -23.17 1.70
C LYS A 78 -5.72 -23.81 0.39
N GLY A 79 -4.44 -23.69 0.04
CA GLY A 79 -3.85 -24.26 -1.18
C GLY A 79 -3.82 -23.31 -2.39
N ASN A 80 -4.11 -22.01 -2.20
CA ASN A 80 -4.19 -21.05 -3.32
C ASN A 80 -2.85 -20.36 -3.66
N LYS A 81 -1.72 -20.83 -3.11
CA LYS A 81 -0.37 -20.26 -3.34
C LYS A 81 0.02 -20.08 -4.82
N GLY A 82 -0.52 -20.92 -5.69
CA GLY A 82 -0.22 -20.94 -7.12
C GLY A 82 -1.10 -20.05 -7.99
N LYS A 83 -2.13 -19.42 -7.42
CA LYS A 83 -3.26 -18.85 -8.16
C LYS A 83 -3.38 -17.35 -7.93
N VAL A 84 -4.23 -16.71 -8.73
CA VAL A 84 -4.83 -15.42 -8.36
C VAL A 84 -5.70 -15.68 -7.13
N ILE A 85 -5.60 -14.81 -6.12
CA ILE A 85 -6.37 -14.93 -4.87
C ILE A 85 -7.23 -13.68 -4.67
N GLU A 86 -8.40 -13.84 -4.08
CA GLU A 86 -9.22 -12.72 -3.61
C GLU A 86 -9.18 -12.70 -2.09
N ILE A 87 -8.91 -11.54 -1.51
CA ILE A 87 -9.04 -11.32 -0.06
C ILE A 87 -10.15 -10.31 0.21
N ARG A 88 -10.81 -10.46 1.36
CA ARG A 88 -11.82 -9.53 1.87
C ARG A 88 -11.40 -9.04 3.24
N ILE A 89 -11.05 -7.77 3.34
CA ILE A 89 -10.63 -7.12 4.59
C ILE A 89 -11.24 -5.72 4.67
N ARG A 90 -11.16 -5.10 5.84
CA ARG A 90 -11.53 -3.69 5.96
C ARG A 90 -10.38 -2.79 5.53
N ASP A 91 -10.69 -1.72 4.80
CA ASP A 91 -9.73 -0.68 4.43
C ASP A 91 -9.42 0.25 5.63
N SER A 92 -8.58 1.26 5.40
CA SER A 92 -8.23 2.27 6.42
C SER A 92 -9.43 3.09 6.94
N HIS A 93 -10.56 3.06 6.24
CA HIS A 93 -11.82 3.70 6.65
C HIS A 93 -12.81 2.69 7.26
N ASN A 94 -12.35 1.49 7.61
CA ASN A 94 -13.14 0.40 8.20
C ASN A 94 -14.26 -0.11 7.26
N VAL A 95 -14.15 0.10 5.95
CA VAL A 95 -15.10 -0.39 4.94
C VAL A 95 -14.61 -1.73 4.41
N LEU A 96 -15.48 -2.74 4.36
CA LEU A 96 -15.14 -4.05 3.81
C LEU A 96 -14.87 -3.95 2.29
N ARG A 97 -13.63 -4.19 1.88
CA ARG A 97 -13.17 -4.23 0.49
C ARG A 97 -12.82 -5.64 0.07
N LYS A 98 -13.05 -5.92 -1.21
CA LYS A 98 -12.53 -7.11 -1.89
C LYS A 98 -11.40 -6.66 -2.81
N VAL A 99 -10.24 -7.29 -2.70
CA VAL A 99 -9.12 -7.06 -3.62
C VAL A 99 -8.64 -8.38 -4.21
N THR A 100 -8.27 -8.32 -5.49
CA THR A 100 -7.75 -9.44 -6.26
C THR A 100 -6.24 -9.29 -6.36
N LEU A 101 -5.52 -10.35 -6.05
CA LEU A 101 -4.06 -10.36 -6.02
C LEU A 101 -3.53 -11.31 -7.09
N GLU A 102 -2.77 -10.75 -8.01
CA GLU A 102 -2.15 -11.48 -9.09
C GLU A 102 -0.78 -12.00 -8.67
N LYS A 103 -0.54 -13.28 -8.96
CA LYS A 103 0.74 -13.92 -8.70
C LYS A 103 1.78 -13.48 -9.73
N ALA A 104 2.97 -13.12 -9.27
CA ALA A 104 4.12 -12.90 -10.14
C ALA A 104 4.54 -14.21 -10.81
N LYS A 105 4.94 -14.08 -12.08
CA LYS A 105 5.59 -15.20 -12.79
C LYS A 105 6.95 -15.48 -12.14
N TRP A 106 7.44 -16.71 -12.24
CA TRP A 106 8.66 -17.14 -11.54
C TRP A 106 9.93 -16.37 -11.94
N TRP A 107 9.89 -15.61 -13.03
CA TRP A 107 10.97 -14.76 -13.54
C TRP A 107 10.78 -13.25 -13.29
N GLN A 108 9.70 -12.84 -12.62
CA GLN A 108 9.37 -11.45 -12.34
C GLN A 108 9.72 -11.10 -10.88
N GLU A 109 10.96 -11.40 -10.48
CA GLU A 109 11.46 -11.06 -9.13
C GLU A 109 11.84 -9.58 -9.00
#